data_AF-A0A0P6RQ89-F1
#
_entry.id   AF-A0A0P6RQ89-F1
#
_cell.length_a   1.000
_cell.length_b   1.000
_cell.length_c   1.000
_cell.angle_alpha   90.00
_cell.angle_beta   90.00
_cell.angle_gamma   90.00
#
_symmetry.space_group_name_H-M   'P 1'
#
loop_
_entity.id
_entity.type
_entity.pdbx_description
1 polymer ?
#
loop_
_entity_poly.entity_id
_entity_poly.type
_entity_poly.pdbx_seq_one_letter_code
_entity_poly.pdbx_strand_id
1 'polypeptide(L)'
;MFEGLIREARFAALKRCLKKLSPGRFAYDISNDFYTPILKNSNSGQSLLVDRISGCSIYGRLWKNDEFAEPDFIEICELERWEIEVRRFYGGFQSNYHGSFQFWAYEALCLTEIAFFLDRLRQSYFNKRLKFRNDRIEVLQKFVAIHLREQHGEGPGTYTPQPRSIVDLEMDFFGSRIFSHPDNKEILAKFRLLVESLVLTGDLEKSNHIRFKLSPKAVVTLSEFALEERRHKDSFRLSRRMYWATFVIAAATLFQAYIAASSSESFKAWFPPSFPDFFSSGN
;
A
#
# COMPACT_ATOMS: atom_id res chain seq x y z
N MET A 1 -40.33 26.97 13.68
CA MET A 1 -40.50 25.98 12.58
C MET A 1 -39.29 25.03 12.48
N PHE A 2 -38.05 25.53 12.56
CA PHE A 2 -36.84 24.68 12.51
C PHE A 2 -36.65 23.74 13.72
N GLU A 3 -37.04 24.13 14.93
CA GLU A 3 -36.84 23.31 16.15
C GLU A 3 -37.64 21.99 16.15
N GLY A 4 -38.89 22.01 15.66
CA GLY A 4 -39.71 20.80 15.54
C GLY A 4 -39.10 19.79 14.56
N LEU A 5 -38.54 20.26 13.45
CA LEU A 5 -37.89 19.41 12.44
C LEU A 5 -36.61 18.77 13.00
N ILE A 6 -35.83 19.52 13.78
CA ILE A 6 -34.64 19.00 14.47
C ILE A 6 -35.02 17.89 15.44
N ARG A 7 -36.08 18.10 16.25
CA ARG A 7 -36.58 17.12 17.22
C ARG A 7 -37.04 15.83 16.53
N GLU A 8 -37.79 15.93 15.44
CA GLU A 8 -38.22 14.77 14.66
C GLU A 8 -37.04 14.02 14.04
N ALA A 9 -36.09 14.74 13.45
CA ALA A 9 -34.88 14.14 12.88
C ALA A 9 -34.04 13.41 13.93
N ARG A 10 -33.93 14.00 15.13
CA ARG A 10 -33.26 13.41 16.32
C ARG A 10 -33.96 12.12 16.76
N PHE A 11 -35.27 12.16 16.93
CA PHE A 11 -36.04 11.00 17.33
C PHE A 11 -36.00 9.87 16.30
N ALA A 12 -36.07 10.21 15.00
CA ALA A 12 -35.95 9.24 13.91
C ALA A 12 -34.54 8.59 13.88
N ALA A 13 -33.48 9.36 14.14
CA ALA A 13 -32.11 8.83 14.25
C ALA A 13 -31.98 7.83 15.40
N LEU A 14 -32.50 8.15 16.59
CA LEU A 14 -32.50 7.22 17.72
C LEU A 14 -33.26 5.94 17.42
N LYS A 15 -34.46 6.04 16.82
CA LYS A 15 -35.24 4.87 16.39
C LYS A 15 -34.46 3.98 15.41
N ARG A 16 -33.68 4.58 14.49
CA ARG A 16 -32.83 3.83 13.56
C ARG A 16 -31.70 3.10 14.31
N CYS A 17 -31.02 3.79 15.23
CA CYS A 17 -29.93 3.22 16.03
C CYS A 17 -30.41 2.03 16.88
N LEU A 18 -31.57 2.15 17.51
CA LEU A 18 -32.14 1.10 18.36
C LEU A 18 -32.45 -0.21 17.63
N LYS A 19 -32.59 -0.20 16.30
CA LYS A 19 -32.76 -1.43 15.52
C LYS A 19 -31.52 -2.33 15.53
N LYS A 20 -30.35 -1.74 15.76
CA LYS A 20 -29.05 -2.44 15.81
C LYS A 20 -28.24 -1.89 16.99
N LEU A 21 -28.74 -2.07 18.20
CA LEU A 21 -28.08 -1.58 19.41
C LEU A 21 -26.79 -2.36 19.69
N SER A 22 -25.74 -1.66 20.14
CA SER A 22 -24.50 -2.29 20.55
C SER A 22 -24.72 -3.24 21.75
N PRO A 23 -24.16 -4.45 21.74
CA PRO A 23 -24.14 -5.30 22.93
C PRO A 23 -23.27 -4.64 24.01
N GLY A 24 -23.54 -4.96 25.29
CA GLY A 24 -22.85 -4.33 26.42
C GLY A 24 -21.33 -4.54 26.45
N ARG A 25 -20.84 -5.65 25.87
CA ARG A 25 -19.42 -5.90 25.63
C ARG A 25 -19.26 -6.59 24.27
N PHE A 26 -18.30 -6.15 23.48
CA PHE A 26 -17.94 -6.76 22.20
C PHE A 26 -16.45 -6.57 21.92
N ALA A 27 -15.90 -7.46 21.10
CA ALA A 27 -14.59 -7.27 20.48
C ALA A 27 -14.76 -6.65 19.10
N TYR A 28 -13.74 -5.95 18.60
CA TYR A 28 -13.73 -5.47 17.22
C TYR A 28 -13.63 -6.68 16.29
N ASP A 29 -14.65 -6.86 15.45
CA ASP A 29 -14.72 -7.93 14.46
C ASP A 29 -15.35 -7.41 13.16
N ILE A 30 -15.02 -8.04 12.04
CA ILE A 30 -15.49 -7.71 10.70
C ILE A 30 -17.02 -7.85 10.59
N SER A 31 -17.63 -8.71 11.41
CA SER A 31 -19.08 -8.94 11.44
C SER A 31 -19.87 -7.87 12.20
N ASN A 32 -19.19 -6.96 12.92
CA ASN A 32 -19.86 -5.97 13.75
C ASN A 32 -20.66 -4.97 12.90
N ASP A 33 -21.93 -4.79 13.23
CA ASP A 33 -22.75 -3.70 12.68
C ASP A 33 -23.78 -3.26 13.72
N PHE A 34 -23.40 -2.28 14.53
CA PHE A 34 -24.25 -1.76 15.59
C PHE A 34 -23.95 -0.29 15.91
N TYR A 35 -24.92 0.34 16.55
CA TYR A 35 -24.90 1.73 16.97
C TYR A 35 -24.91 1.83 18.50
N THR A 36 -24.16 2.82 19.00
CA THR A 36 -24.14 3.24 20.39
C THR A 36 -24.60 4.71 20.43
N PRO A 37 -25.91 4.95 20.60
CA PRO A 37 -26.47 6.30 20.70
C PRO A 37 -26.26 6.88 22.10
N ILE A 38 -25.63 8.05 22.19
CA ILE A 38 -25.39 8.81 23.41
C ILE A 38 -26.08 10.17 23.27
N LEU A 39 -26.80 10.57 24.30
CA LEU A 39 -27.34 11.92 24.44
C LEU A 39 -26.44 12.70 25.38
N LYS A 40 -25.99 13.89 24.96
CA LYS A 40 -25.20 14.81 25.77
C LYS A 40 -26.00 16.06 26.05
N ASN A 41 -26.08 16.46 27.32
CA ASN A 41 -26.72 17.70 27.72
C ASN A 41 -25.67 18.79 27.86
N SER A 42 -25.72 19.80 27.00
CA SER A 42 -24.78 20.91 27.00
C SER A 42 -24.91 21.81 28.25
N ASN A 43 -26.07 21.79 28.93
CA ASN A 43 -26.34 22.63 30.11
C ASN A 43 -25.92 21.95 31.43
N SER A 44 -26.15 20.65 31.57
CA SER A 44 -25.83 19.90 32.81
C SER A 44 -24.51 19.13 32.73
N GLY A 45 -23.89 19.01 31.55
CA GLY A 45 -22.71 18.18 31.31
C GLY A 45 -22.97 16.68 31.44
N GLN A 46 -24.22 16.28 31.62
CA GLN A 46 -24.60 14.87 31.76
C GLN A 46 -24.65 14.18 30.40
N SER A 47 -24.28 12.89 30.40
CA SER A 47 -24.37 12.02 29.22
C SER A 47 -25.23 10.81 29.53
N LEU A 48 -26.19 10.50 28.67
CA LEU A 48 -27.07 9.35 28.77
C LEU A 48 -26.83 8.40 27.59
N LEU A 49 -26.45 7.16 27.86
CA LEU A 49 -26.40 6.08 26.88
C LEU A 49 -27.81 5.53 26.67
N VAL A 50 -28.34 5.61 25.45
CA VAL A 50 -29.73 5.24 25.16
C VAL A 50 -29.86 3.73 24.91
N ASP A 51 -30.69 3.06 25.71
CA ASP A 51 -30.92 1.61 25.58
C ASP A 51 -32.27 1.30 24.91
N ARG A 52 -33.33 2.05 25.23
CA ARG A 52 -34.67 1.82 24.66
C ARG A 52 -35.53 3.07 24.63
N ILE A 53 -36.53 3.08 23.76
CA ILE A 53 -37.60 4.09 23.71
C ILE A 53 -38.93 3.40 24.02
N SER A 54 -39.73 3.95 24.92
CA SER A 54 -41.06 3.46 25.24
C SER A 54 -42.04 4.62 25.38
N GLY A 55 -43.04 4.68 24.50
CA GLY A 55 -44.01 5.78 24.48
C GLY A 55 -43.34 7.13 24.25
N CYS A 56 -43.51 8.04 25.23
CA CYS A 56 -42.96 9.40 25.22
C CYS A 56 -41.64 9.56 25.99
N SER A 57 -41.02 8.46 26.44
CA SER A 57 -39.82 8.48 27.27
C SER A 57 -38.69 7.64 26.65
N ILE A 58 -37.48 8.16 26.77
CA ILE A 58 -36.21 7.55 26.35
C ILE A 58 -35.52 7.04 27.61
N TYR A 59 -35.22 5.74 27.66
CA TYR A 59 -34.57 5.11 28.80
C TYR A 59 -33.11 4.81 28.46
N GLY A 60 -32.24 4.98 29.43
CA GLY A 60 -30.82 4.78 29.24
C GLY A 60 -30.07 4.68 30.56
N ARG A 61 -28.74 4.74 30.45
CA ARG A 61 -27.83 4.75 31.59
C ARG A 61 -27.07 6.06 31.61
N LEU A 62 -27.07 6.74 32.75
CA LEU A 62 -26.30 7.96 32.98
C LEU A 62 -24.83 7.63 33.18
N TRP A 63 -23.99 8.55 32.71
CA TRP A 63 -22.56 8.55 32.95
C TRP A 63 -22.26 9.00 34.39
N LYS A 64 -21.69 8.09 35.20
CA LYS A 64 -21.25 8.39 36.56
C LYS A 64 -20.11 7.45 36.97
N ASN A 65 -19.11 7.98 37.67
CA ASN A 65 -17.94 7.21 38.13
C ASN A 65 -17.23 6.45 36.98
N ASP A 66 -17.01 7.14 35.85
CA ASP A 66 -16.36 6.61 34.64
C ASP A 66 -17.07 5.44 33.93
N GLU A 67 -18.32 5.14 34.29
CA GLU A 67 -19.13 4.11 33.63
C GLU A 67 -20.59 4.55 33.39
N PHE A 68 -21.23 3.92 32.39
CA PHE A 68 -22.67 4.04 32.17
C PHE A 68 -23.41 2.96 32.98
N ALA A 69 -23.80 3.30 34.21
CA ALA A 69 -24.36 2.34 35.16
C ALA A 69 -25.75 2.71 35.71
N GLU A 70 -26.01 4.00 36.00
CA GLU A 70 -27.25 4.40 36.68
C GLU A 70 -28.42 4.50 35.68
N PRO A 71 -29.50 3.71 35.85
CA PRO A 71 -30.64 3.79 34.95
C PRO A 71 -31.39 5.10 35.15
N ASP A 72 -31.70 5.78 34.06
CA ASP A 72 -32.46 7.03 34.06
C ASP A 72 -33.33 7.15 32.80
N PHE A 73 -34.24 8.12 32.78
CA PHE A 73 -35.11 8.40 31.65
C PHE A 73 -35.20 9.90 31.34
N ILE A 74 -35.39 10.20 30.06
CA ILE A 74 -35.61 11.56 29.56
C ILE A 74 -36.92 11.57 28.78
N GLU A 75 -37.72 12.62 28.94
CA GLU A 75 -38.91 12.82 28.13
C GLU A 75 -38.56 13.34 26.72
N ILE A 76 -39.29 12.90 25.70
CA ILE A 76 -39.05 13.34 24.31
C ILE A 76 -39.16 14.86 24.16
N CYS A 77 -39.98 15.52 24.98
CA CYS A 77 -40.11 16.97 25.01
C CYS A 77 -38.81 17.68 25.39
N GLU A 78 -37.95 17.05 26.20
CA GLU A 78 -36.68 17.63 26.63
C GLU A 78 -35.54 17.39 25.63
N LEU A 79 -35.74 16.53 24.63
CA LEU A 79 -34.73 16.15 23.62
C LEU A 79 -34.18 17.36 22.83
N GLU A 80 -34.87 18.49 22.83
CA GLU A 80 -34.40 19.74 22.24
C GLU A 80 -33.12 20.26 22.90
N ARG A 81 -32.98 20.05 24.22
CA ARG A 81 -31.81 20.48 25.03
C ARG A 81 -30.63 19.51 24.99
N TRP A 82 -30.82 18.35 24.36
CA TRP A 82 -29.81 17.29 24.27
C TRP A 82 -29.25 17.17 22.86
N GLU A 83 -27.93 17.08 22.77
CA GLU A 83 -27.21 16.78 21.54
C GLU A 83 -27.07 15.26 21.37
N ILE A 84 -27.27 14.79 20.15
CA ILE A 84 -27.10 13.37 19.83
C ILE A 84 -25.67 13.15 19.36
N GLU A 85 -24.98 12.22 20.01
CA GLU A 85 -23.74 11.63 19.54
C GLU A 85 -23.98 10.15 19.24
N VAL A 86 -23.86 9.76 17.98
CA VAL A 86 -24.00 8.34 17.60
C VAL A 86 -22.63 7.81 17.25
N ARG A 87 -22.25 6.69 17.86
CA ARG A 87 -21.10 5.92 17.44
C ARG A 87 -21.56 4.69 16.69
N ARG A 88 -21.13 4.52 15.44
CA ARG A 88 -21.38 3.29 14.67
C ARG A 88 -20.09 2.49 14.60
N PHE A 89 -20.21 1.21 14.92
CA PHE A 89 -19.18 0.21 14.69
C PHE A 89 -19.59 -0.61 13.49
N TYR A 90 -18.80 -0.54 12.43
CA TYR A 90 -19.03 -1.27 11.19
C TYR A 90 -17.76 -2.02 10.80
N GLY A 91 -17.80 -3.34 10.95
CA GLY A 91 -16.63 -4.20 10.97
C GLY A 91 -15.61 -3.73 12.01
N GLY A 92 -14.39 -3.42 11.54
CA GLY A 92 -13.32 -2.85 12.36
C GLY A 92 -13.30 -1.32 12.44
N PHE A 93 -14.23 -0.62 11.78
CA PHE A 93 -14.25 0.84 11.74
C PHE A 93 -15.20 1.42 12.78
N GLN A 94 -14.72 2.41 13.51
CA GLN A 94 -15.54 3.26 14.38
C GLN A 94 -15.76 4.60 13.69
N SER A 95 -17.02 4.99 13.53
CA SER A 95 -17.40 6.33 13.07
C SER A 95 -18.21 7.03 14.14
N ASN A 96 -17.83 8.27 14.43
CA ASN A 96 -18.53 9.13 15.39
C ASN A 96 -19.31 10.19 14.61
N TYR A 97 -20.59 10.34 14.93
CA TYR A 97 -21.46 11.35 14.33
C TYR A 97 -21.91 12.34 15.41
N HIS A 98 -21.74 13.62 15.14
CA HIS A 98 -22.19 14.70 16.01
C HIS A 98 -23.44 15.35 15.40
N GLY A 99 -24.57 15.19 16.08
CA GLY A 99 -25.86 15.72 15.65
C GLY A 99 -26.63 14.82 14.67
N SER A 100 -27.94 15.07 14.60
CA SER A 100 -28.88 14.28 13.81
C SER A 100 -28.70 14.46 12.30
N PHE A 101 -28.38 15.67 11.83
CA PHE A 101 -28.19 15.91 10.39
C PHE A 101 -26.93 15.25 9.85
N GLN A 102 -25.81 15.30 10.59
CA GLN A 102 -24.58 14.62 10.18
C GLN A 102 -24.81 13.10 10.12
N PHE A 103 -25.52 12.54 11.11
CA PHE A 103 -25.91 11.13 11.09
C PHE A 103 -26.69 10.77 9.82
N TRP A 104 -27.75 11.52 9.49
CA TRP A 104 -28.56 11.25 8.30
C TRP A 104 -27.80 11.45 6.99
N ALA A 105 -26.93 12.46 6.90
CA ALA A 105 -26.10 12.67 5.73
C ALA A 105 -25.14 11.49 5.50
N TYR A 106 -24.50 10.99 6.56
CA TYR A 106 -23.58 9.85 6.48
C TYR A 106 -24.28 8.53 6.18
N GLU A 107 -25.46 8.29 6.77
CA GLU A 107 -26.28 7.11 6.50
C GLU A 107 -26.85 7.14 5.07
N ALA A 108 -27.37 8.29 4.61
CA ALA A 108 -27.92 8.44 3.25
C ALA A 108 -26.83 8.28 2.17
N LEU A 109 -25.63 8.79 2.43
CA LEU A 109 -24.49 8.65 1.53
C LEU A 109 -23.71 7.34 1.73
N CYS A 110 -24.11 6.49 2.69
CA CYS A 110 -23.44 5.23 3.03
C CYS A 110 -21.91 5.38 3.17
N LEU A 111 -21.45 6.50 3.75
CA LEU A 111 -20.03 6.87 3.76
C LEU A 111 -19.18 5.86 4.53
N THR A 112 -19.73 5.26 5.57
CA THR A 112 -19.09 4.20 6.36
C THR A 112 -18.87 2.93 5.55
N GLU A 113 -19.87 2.50 4.80
CA GLU A 113 -19.82 1.33 3.94
C GLU A 113 -18.83 1.55 2.79
N ILE A 114 -18.86 2.74 2.17
CA ILE A 114 -17.92 3.13 1.13
C ILE A 114 -16.49 3.15 1.66
N ALA A 115 -16.26 3.77 2.84
CA ALA A 115 -14.94 3.81 3.45
C ALA A 115 -14.40 2.39 3.75
N PHE A 116 -15.23 1.52 4.32
CA PHE A 116 -14.90 0.12 4.55
C PHE A 116 -14.58 -0.62 3.25
N PHE A 117 -15.40 -0.44 2.22
CA PHE A 117 -15.18 -1.09 0.93
C PHE A 117 -13.90 -0.60 0.24
N LEU A 118 -13.64 0.70 0.26
CA LEU A 118 -12.41 1.29 -0.27
C LEU A 118 -11.18 0.79 0.47
N ASP A 119 -11.23 0.65 1.79
CA ASP A 119 -10.12 0.10 2.56
C ASP A 119 -9.87 -1.37 2.19
N ARG A 120 -10.93 -2.18 2.07
CA ARG A 120 -10.83 -3.57 1.61
C ARG A 120 -10.27 -3.67 0.19
N LEU A 121 -10.66 -2.77 -0.71
CA LEU A 121 -10.10 -2.69 -2.05
C LEU A 121 -8.61 -2.33 -2.02
N ARG A 122 -8.22 -1.35 -1.19
CA ARG A 122 -6.81 -0.97 -1.00
C ARG A 122 -6.00 -2.12 -0.42
N GLN A 123 -6.53 -2.85 0.55
CA GLN A 123 -5.88 -4.04 1.12
C GLN A 123 -5.75 -5.15 0.08
N SER A 124 -6.80 -5.44 -0.69
CA SER A 124 -6.76 -6.42 -1.78
C SER A 124 -5.75 -6.03 -2.87
N TYR A 125 -5.71 -4.76 -3.24
CA TYR A 125 -4.72 -4.23 -4.17
C TYR A 125 -3.30 -4.36 -3.61
N PHE A 126 -3.10 -4.03 -2.34
CA PHE A 126 -1.82 -4.19 -1.65
C PHE A 126 -1.39 -5.67 -1.66
N ASN A 127 -2.27 -6.60 -1.27
CA ASN A 127 -1.97 -8.03 -1.26
C ASN A 127 -1.59 -8.56 -2.65
N LYS A 128 -2.27 -8.11 -3.72
CA LYS A 128 -1.93 -8.51 -5.10
C LYS A 128 -0.63 -7.91 -5.60
N ARG A 129 -0.33 -6.66 -5.20
CA ARG A 129 0.87 -5.93 -5.64
C ARG A 129 2.11 -6.36 -4.88
N LEU A 130 1.95 -6.78 -3.63
CA LEU A 130 3.04 -7.20 -2.78
C LEU A 130 3.60 -8.53 -3.27
N LYS A 131 4.59 -8.45 -4.14
CA LYS A 131 5.44 -9.59 -4.50
C LYS A 131 6.76 -9.39 -3.78
N PHE A 132 6.98 -10.17 -2.73
CA PHE A 132 8.26 -10.17 -2.03
C PHE A 132 9.36 -10.61 -3.01
N ARG A 133 10.16 -9.65 -3.48
CA ARG A 133 11.30 -9.90 -4.34
C ARG A 133 12.53 -10.05 -3.44
N ASN A 134 13.20 -11.19 -3.54
CA ASN A 134 14.35 -11.56 -2.70
C ASN A 134 15.64 -10.78 -3.05
N ASP A 135 15.56 -9.49 -3.35
CA ASP A 135 16.74 -8.72 -3.71
C ASP A 135 17.39 -8.15 -2.44
N ARG A 136 18.45 -8.81 -2.00
CA ARG A 136 19.22 -8.43 -0.81
C ARG A 136 19.82 -7.02 -0.92
N ILE A 137 20.20 -6.58 -2.12
CA ILE A 137 20.76 -5.25 -2.33
C ILE A 137 19.67 -4.19 -2.27
N GLU A 138 18.49 -4.46 -2.83
CA GLU A 138 17.33 -3.57 -2.71
C GLU A 138 16.93 -3.38 -1.23
N VAL A 139 16.97 -4.47 -0.45
CA VAL A 139 16.75 -4.40 0.99
C VAL A 139 17.78 -3.48 1.63
N LEU A 140 19.07 -3.71 1.39
CA LEU A 140 20.15 -2.90 1.96
C LEU A 140 20.04 -1.40 1.57
N GLN A 141 19.73 -1.10 0.31
CA GLN A 141 19.52 0.29 -0.16
C GLN A 141 18.41 0.98 0.63
N LYS A 142 17.30 0.28 0.84
CA LYS A 142 16.16 0.83 1.56
C LYS A 142 16.44 1.00 3.05
N PHE A 143 17.20 0.08 3.66
CA PHE A 143 17.72 0.24 5.01
C PHE A 143 18.54 1.52 5.15
N VAL A 144 19.49 1.75 4.24
CA VAL A 144 20.30 2.98 4.22
C VAL A 144 19.42 4.22 4.05
N ALA A 145 18.45 4.18 3.13
CA ALA A 145 17.53 5.30 2.89
C ALA A 145 16.65 5.64 4.12
N ILE A 146 16.19 4.64 4.86
CA ILE A 146 15.43 4.83 6.12
C ILE A 146 16.32 5.54 7.15
N HIS A 147 17.55 5.06 7.36
CA HIS A 147 18.49 5.68 8.29
C HIS A 147 18.86 7.12 7.91
N LEU A 148 19.05 7.40 6.61
CA LEU A 148 19.34 8.77 6.14
C LEU A 148 18.16 9.73 6.35
N ARG A 149 16.91 9.26 6.17
CA ARG A 149 15.72 10.09 6.41
C ARG A 149 15.58 10.51 7.87
N GLU A 150 15.96 9.63 8.79
CA GLU A 150 15.96 9.92 10.23
C GLU A 150 17.03 10.93 10.61
N GLN A 151 18.21 10.81 9.99
CA GLN A 151 19.28 11.79 10.18
C GLN A 151 18.86 13.21 9.78
N HIS A 152 17.98 13.38 8.79
CA HIS A 152 17.48 14.71 8.43
C HIS A 152 16.52 15.33 9.46
N GLY A 153 15.97 14.54 10.38
CA GLY A 153 15.07 15.00 11.45
C GLY A 153 15.78 15.44 12.73
N GLU A 154 17.02 14.97 12.96
CA GLU A 154 17.83 15.30 14.13
C GLU A 154 18.97 16.24 13.71
N GLY A 155 19.21 17.30 14.47
CA GLY A 155 20.14 18.38 14.09
C GLY A 155 21.58 17.93 13.78
N PRO A 156 22.42 18.84 13.23
CA PRO A 156 23.77 18.50 12.79
C PRO A 156 24.69 18.24 14.00
N GLY A 157 24.75 17.00 14.46
CA GLY A 157 25.73 16.58 15.47
C GLY A 157 25.30 15.33 16.21
N THR A 158 25.99 14.21 15.94
CA THR A 158 25.96 12.97 16.73
C THR A 158 24.77 12.02 16.47
N TYR A 159 24.39 11.82 15.20
CA TYR A 159 23.47 10.71 14.87
C TYR A 159 24.18 9.37 14.99
N THR A 160 23.73 8.53 15.92
CA THR A 160 24.16 7.14 16.04
C THR A 160 23.02 6.26 15.54
N PRO A 161 23.24 5.32 14.60
CA PRO A 161 22.17 4.48 14.09
C PRO A 161 21.55 3.68 15.25
N GLN A 162 20.25 3.89 15.48
CA GLN A 162 19.51 3.23 16.57
C GLN A 162 19.14 1.79 16.18
N PRO A 163 19.28 0.81 17.08
CA PRO A 163 18.97 -0.58 16.78
C PRO A 163 17.44 -0.81 16.71
N ARG A 164 16.95 -1.39 15.61
CA ARG A 164 15.51 -1.61 15.34
C ARG A 164 15.09 -3.06 15.41
N SER A 165 13.86 -3.32 15.86
CA SER A 165 13.27 -4.65 15.83
C SER A 165 12.99 -5.11 14.40
N ILE A 166 13.02 -6.41 14.15
CA ILE A 166 12.59 -6.99 12.87
C ILE A 166 11.15 -6.55 12.47
N VAL A 167 10.26 -6.39 13.45
CA VAL A 167 8.86 -6.01 13.22
C VAL A 167 8.77 -4.55 12.79
N ASP A 168 9.55 -3.67 13.41
CA ASP A 168 9.61 -2.25 13.04
C ASP A 168 10.17 -2.11 11.61
N LEU A 169 11.22 -2.88 11.31
CA LEU A 169 11.84 -2.92 9.98
C LEU A 169 10.88 -3.45 8.91
N GLU A 170 10.08 -4.47 9.24
CA GLU A 170 9.04 -4.99 8.35
C GLU A 170 7.97 -3.92 8.08
N MET A 171 7.53 -3.21 9.12
CA MET A 171 6.55 -2.14 9.00
C MET A 171 7.09 -0.96 8.17
N ASP A 172 8.35 -0.57 8.34
CA ASP A 172 8.97 0.48 7.52
C ASP A 172 9.13 0.05 6.06
N PHE A 173 9.37 -1.25 5.83
CA PHE A 173 9.59 -1.77 4.49
C PHE A 173 8.29 -1.96 3.72
N PHE A 174 7.28 -2.60 4.32
CA PHE A 174 6.04 -2.98 3.65
C PHE A 174 4.87 -2.06 3.99
N GLY A 175 4.99 -1.23 5.01
CA GLY A 175 3.91 -0.42 5.58
C GLY A 175 3.03 -1.23 6.54
N SER A 176 2.17 -0.54 7.29
CA SER A 176 1.28 -1.16 8.29
C SER A 176 0.31 -2.20 7.73
N ARG A 177 -0.02 -2.15 6.43
CA ARG A 177 -0.94 -3.11 5.78
C ARG A 177 -0.40 -4.53 5.71
N ILE A 178 0.90 -4.73 5.92
CA ILE A 178 1.53 -6.05 5.90
C ILE A 178 0.97 -6.97 6.98
N PHE A 179 0.58 -6.42 8.14
CA PHE A 179 0.05 -7.20 9.25
C PHE A 179 -1.26 -7.90 8.92
N SER A 180 -2.04 -7.36 7.97
CA SER A 180 -3.30 -7.94 7.49
C SER A 180 -3.13 -8.81 6.22
N HIS A 181 -1.90 -9.03 5.77
CA HIS A 181 -1.62 -9.87 4.61
C HIS A 181 -1.80 -11.36 4.98
N PRO A 182 -2.46 -12.19 4.15
CA PRO A 182 -2.68 -13.61 4.45
C PRO A 182 -1.35 -14.36 4.67
N ASP A 183 -0.36 -14.10 3.82
CA ASP A 183 0.95 -14.76 3.86
C ASP A 183 1.99 -13.99 4.69
N ASN A 184 1.56 -13.10 5.59
CA ASN A 184 2.47 -12.25 6.38
C ASN A 184 3.57 -13.07 7.09
N LYS A 185 3.21 -14.21 7.69
CA LYS A 185 4.17 -15.08 8.40
C LYS A 185 5.28 -15.58 7.49
N GLU A 186 4.96 -15.95 6.25
CA GLU A 186 5.95 -16.41 5.28
C GLU A 186 6.85 -15.25 4.81
N ILE A 187 6.25 -14.08 4.58
CA ILE A 187 6.96 -12.87 4.19
C ILE A 187 7.94 -12.46 5.29
N LEU A 188 7.50 -12.42 6.55
CA LEU A 188 8.33 -12.13 7.71
C LEU A 188 9.48 -13.13 7.86
N ALA A 189 9.21 -14.43 7.67
CA ALA A 189 10.24 -15.45 7.74
C ALA A 189 11.33 -15.25 6.66
N LYS A 190 10.93 -14.97 5.41
CA LYS A 190 11.86 -14.66 4.32
C LYS A 190 12.63 -13.36 4.56
N PHE A 191 11.94 -12.31 5.01
CA PHE A 191 12.55 -11.03 5.36
C PHE A 191 13.60 -11.20 6.47
N ARG A 192 13.29 -12.01 7.49
CA ARG A 192 14.23 -12.37 8.54
C ARG A 192 15.48 -13.07 8.02
N LEU A 193 15.33 -14.05 7.13
CA LEU A 193 16.49 -14.71 6.51
C LEU A 193 17.35 -13.72 5.71
N LEU A 194 16.74 -12.78 5.00
CA LEU A 194 17.49 -11.73 4.28
C LEU A 194 18.25 -10.81 5.25
N VAL A 195 17.60 -10.34 6.32
CA VAL A 195 18.24 -9.50 7.34
C VAL A 195 19.39 -10.26 8.03
N GLU A 196 19.18 -11.53 8.39
CA GLU A 196 20.23 -12.37 8.97
C GLU A 196 21.40 -12.58 7.99
N SER A 197 21.13 -12.72 6.69
CA SER A 197 22.19 -12.81 5.67
C SER A 197 23.03 -11.54 5.56
N LEU A 198 22.41 -10.36 5.76
CA LEU A 198 23.11 -9.06 5.80
C LEU A 198 23.95 -8.89 7.07
N VAL A 199 23.54 -9.53 8.18
CA VAL A 199 24.36 -9.59 9.39
C VAL A 199 25.58 -10.48 9.16
N LEU A 200 25.42 -11.63 8.51
CA LEU A 200 26.54 -12.55 8.24
C LEU A 200 27.63 -11.91 7.37
N THR A 201 27.26 -11.04 6.43
CA THR A 201 28.22 -10.30 5.62
C THR A 201 28.79 -9.06 6.31
N GLY A 202 28.25 -8.68 7.47
CA GLY A 202 28.66 -7.49 8.22
C GLY A 202 28.10 -6.18 7.69
N ASP A 203 27.10 -6.23 6.80
CA ASP A 203 26.37 -5.05 6.31
C ASP A 203 25.40 -4.51 7.37
N LEU A 204 24.93 -5.40 8.24
CA LEU A 204 24.17 -5.07 9.44
C LEU A 204 24.89 -5.61 10.68
N GLU A 205 24.77 -4.89 11.78
CA GLU A 205 25.21 -5.31 13.10
C GLU A 205 24.01 -5.74 13.94
N LYS A 206 24.17 -6.85 14.65
CA LYS A 206 23.16 -7.35 15.57
C LYS A 206 23.45 -6.78 16.97
N SER A 207 22.63 -5.85 17.44
CA SER A 207 22.79 -5.28 18.78
C SER A 207 22.28 -6.22 19.87
N ASN A 208 21.22 -6.98 19.59
CA ASN A 208 20.60 -7.96 20.48
C ASN A 208 19.91 -9.05 19.65
N HIS A 209 19.33 -10.10 20.27
CA HIS A 209 18.67 -11.21 19.55
C HIS A 209 17.61 -10.78 18.52
N ILE A 210 16.96 -9.63 18.73
CA ILE A 210 15.81 -9.16 17.94
C ILE A 210 16.11 -7.83 17.22
N ARG A 211 17.22 -7.15 17.55
CA ARG A 211 17.50 -5.79 17.06
C ARG A 211 18.72 -5.69 16.16
N PHE A 212 18.57 -4.92 15.09
CA PHE A 212 19.56 -4.75 14.01
C PHE A 212 19.91 -3.28 13.81
N LYS A 213 21.17 -3.02 13.49
CA LYS A 213 21.73 -1.69 13.27
C LYS A 213 22.49 -1.69 11.94
N LEU A 214 22.48 -0.56 11.24
CA LEU A 214 23.27 -0.39 10.03
C LEU A 214 24.78 -0.32 10.35
N SER A 215 25.58 -1.13 9.64
CA SER A 215 27.05 -1.06 9.68
C SER A 215 27.58 -0.09 8.63
N PRO A 216 28.70 0.62 8.87
CA PRO A 216 29.39 1.41 7.85
C PRO A 216 29.76 0.60 6.60
N LYS A 217 29.96 -0.72 6.74
CA LYS A 217 30.26 -1.62 5.61
C LYS A 217 29.16 -1.64 4.56
N ALA A 218 27.90 -1.42 4.95
CA ALA A 218 26.77 -1.34 4.02
C ALA A 218 27.00 -0.31 2.90
N VAL A 219 27.58 0.85 3.23
CA VAL A 219 27.85 1.91 2.26
C VAL A 219 28.89 1.46 1.24
N VAL A 220 29.93 0.74 1.70
CA VAL A 220 30.97 0.17 0.84
C VAL A 220 30.35 -0.84 -0.11
N THR A 221 29.59 -1.81 0.41
CA THR A 221 28.93 -2.84 -0.41
C THR A 221 27.96 -2.26 -1.43
N LEU A 222 27.21 -1.21 -1.08
CA LEU A 222 26.35 -0.52 -2.05
C LEU A 222 27.14 0.19 -3.15
N SER A 223 28.27 0.80 -2.81
CA SER A 223 29.14 1.46 -3.79
C SER A 223 29.84 0.49 -4.75
N GLU A 224 30.30 -0.66 -4.23
CA GLU A 224 30.85 -1.76 -5.01
C GLU A 224 29.80 -2.34 -5.96
N PHE A 225 28.60 -2.63 -5.46
CA PHE A 225 27.51 -3.12 -6.28
C PHE A 225 27.14 -2.12 -7.39
N ALA A 226 27.05 -0.82 -7.08
CA ALA A 226 26.76 0.21 -8.07
C ALA A 226 27.85 0.31 -9.15
N LEU A 227 29.12 0.04 -8.80
CA LEU A 227 30.23 0.01 -9.75
C LEU A 227 30.16 -1.24 -10.65
N GLU A 228 29.86 -2.41 -10.09
CA GLU A 228 29.67 -3.65 -10.85
C GLU A 228 28.51 -3.55 -11.84
N GLU A 229 27.37 -3.00 -11.40
CA GLU A 229 26.20 -2.74 -12.24
C GLU A 229 26.54 -1.83 -13.44
N ARG A 230 27.36 -0.79 -13.20
CA ARG A 230 27.85 0.10 -14.28
C ARG A 230 28.76 -0.65 -15.25
N ARG A 231 29.73 -1.41 -14.74
CA ARG A 231 30.65 -2.22 -15.57
C ARG A 231 29.91 -3.26 -16.41
N HIS A 232 28.89 -3.91 -15.85
CA HIS A 232 28.07 -4.87 -16.56
C HIS A 232 27.28 -4.19 -17.71
N LYS A 233 26.68 -3.03 -17.45
CA LYS A 233 25.97 -2.23 -18.47
C LYS A 233 26.91 -1.77 -19.59
N ASP A 234 28.12 -1.33 -19.25
CA ASP A 234 29.09 -0.88 -20.24
C ASP A 234 29.64 -2.05 -21.07
N SER A 235 29.88 -3.20 -20.45
CA SER A 235 30.25 -4.44 -21.15
C SER A 235 29.16 -4.89 -22.12
N PHE A 236 27.89 -4.79 -21.72
CA PHE A 236 26.76 -5.10 -22.61
C PHE A 236 26.65 -4.13 -23.79
N ARG A 237 26.82 -2.83 -23.56
CA ARG A 237 26.84 -1.81 -24.62
C ARG A 237 27.98 -2.05 -25.61
N LEU A 238 29.17 -2.39 -25.10
CA LEU A 238 30.34 -2.66 -25.92
C LEU A 238 30.15 -3.93 -26.75
N SER A 239 29.63 -5.01 -26.14
CA SER A 239 29.28 -6.25 -26.84
C SER A 239 28.25 -6.01 -27.94
N ARG A 240 27.25 -5.15 -27.68
CA ARG A 240 26.26 -4.77 -28.69
C ARG A 240 26.87 -3.98 -29.85
N ARG A 241 27.82 -3.08 -29.58
CA ARG A 241 28.55 -2.34 -30.64
C ARG A 241 29.43 -3.27 -31.46
N MET A 242 30.14 -4.21 -30.81
CA MET A 242 30.94 -5.22 -31.49
C MET A 242 30.07 -6.10 -32.39
N TYR A 243 28.93 -6.58 -31.90
CA TYR A 243 27.99 -7.35 -32.71
C TYR A 243 27.57 -6.60 -33.98
N TRP A 244 27.24 -5.31 -33.86
CA TRP A 244 26.91 -4.47 -35.01
C TRP A 244 28.08 -4.27 -35.97
N ALA A 245 29.28 -4.03 -35.46
CA ALA A 245 30.48 -3.90 -36.29
C ALA A 245 30.77 -5.20 -37.07
N THR A 246 30.71 -6.35 -36.39
CA THR A 246 30.89 -7.67 -37.02
C THR A 246 29.82 -7.94 -38.08
N PHE A 247 28.56 -7.58 -37.81
CA PHE A 247 27.47 -7.70 -38.78
C PHE A 247 27.73 -6.88 -40.05
N VAL A 248 28.19 -5.62 -39.91
CA VAL A 248 28.53 -4.77 -41.06
C VAL A 248 29.69 -5.34 -41.87
N ILE A 249 30.74 -5.85 -41.21
CA ILE A 249 31.87 -6.48 -41.89
C ILE A 249 31.43 -7.75 -42.64
N ALA A 250 30.60 -8.58 -42.01
CA ALA A 250 30.03 -9.77 -42.64
C ALA A 250 29.18 -9.42 -43.87
N ALA A 251 28.37 -8.35 -43.78
CA ALA A 251 27.57 -7.88 -44.91
C ALA A 251 28.45 -7.31 -46.05
N ALA A 252 29.50 -6.56 -45.72
CA ALA A 252 30.42 -5.98 -46.70
C ALA A 252 31.23 -7.06 -47.44
N THR A 253 31.70 -8.08 -46.71
CA THR A 253 32.37 -9.26 -47.31
C THR A 253 31.41 -10.07 -48.17
N LEU A 254 30.17 -10.26 -47.68
CA LEU A 254 28.95 -10.59 -48.43
C LEU A 254 28.91 -9.99 -49.83
N PHE A 255 28.84 -8.67 -49.82
CA PHE A 255 28.64 -7.83 -50.98
C PHE A 255 29.86 -7.84 -51.92
N GLN A 256 31.08 -7.81 -51.37
CA GLN A 256 32.31 -7.92 -52.15
C GLN A 256 32.41 -9.26 -52.88
N ALA A 257 32.08 -10.37 -52.21
CA ALA A 257 32.06 -11.70 -52.83
C ALA A 257 31.06 -11.78 -53.98
N TYR A 258 29.86 -11.18 -53.81
CA TYR A 258 28.85 -11.10 -54.85
C TYR A 258 29.33 -10.28 -56.06
N ILE A 259 29.93 -9.12 -55.84
CA ILE A 259 30.50 -8.30 -56.92
C ILE A 259 31.63 -9.05 -57.64
N ALA A 260 32.55 -9.67 -56.91
CA ALA A 260 33.64 -10.45 -57.50
C ALA A 260 33.13 -11.64 -58.35
N ALA A 261 32.09 -12.33 -57.90
CA ALA A 261 31.47 -13.41 -58.66
C ALA A 261 30.81 -12.90 -59.96
N SER A 262 30.12 -11.75 -59.90
CA SER A 262 29.46 -11.14 -61.05
C SER A 262 30.40 -10.42 -62.03
N SER A 263 31.59 -9.98 -61.58
CA SER A 263 32.60 -9.32 -62.42
C SER A 263 33.60 -10.29 -63.06
N SER A 264 33.70 -11.52 -62.57
CA SER A 264 34.57 -12.53 -63.17
C SER A 264 34.07 -12.93 -64.57
N GLU A 265 34.93 -12.79 -65.58
CA GLU A 265 34.62 -13.12 -66.99
C GLU A 265 34.29 -14.61 -67.23
N SER A 266 34.55 -15.48 -66.24
CA SER A 266 34.12 -16.89 -66.25
C SER A 266 32.60 -17.08 -66.20
N PHE A 267 31.82 -16.11 -65.71
CA PHE A 267 30.35 -16.20 -65.71
C PHE A 267 29.73 -15.82 -67.06
N LYS A 268 30.37 -14.93 -67.83
CA LYS A 268 29.96 -14.61 -69.21
C LYS A 268 30.21 -15.75 -70.20
N ALA A 269 31.15 -16.65 -69.89
CA ALA A 269 31.42 -17.85 -70.70
C ALA A 269 30.35 -18.96 -70.56
N TRP A 270 29.46 -18.87 -69.55
CA TRP A 270 28.41 -19.88 -69.31
C TRP A 270 27.05 -19.53 -69.91
N PHE A 271 26.84 -18.27 -70.31
CA PHE A 271 25.70 -17.92 -71.16
C PHE A 271 26.11 -18.06 -72.63
N PRO A 272 25.46 -18.94 -73.40
CA PRO A 272 25.78 -19.08 -74.82
C PRO A 272 25.49 -17.76 -75.54
N PRO A 273 26.32 -17.36 -76.53
CA PRO A 273 25.95 -16.28 -77.41
C PRO A 273 24.61 -16.62 -78.05
N SER A 274 23.66 -15.69 -77.98
CA SER A 274 22.45 -15.71 -78.79
C SER A 274 22.81 -16.00 -80.25
N PHE A 275 22.08 -16.97 -80.82
CA PHE A 275 22.13 -17.55 -82.16
C PHE A 275 22.96 -16.84 -83.26
N PRO A 276 23.65 -17.62 -84.12
CA PRO A 276 24.48 -17.11 -85.21
C PRO A 276 23.65 -16.44 -86.31
N ASP A 277 24.26 -15.45 -86.94
CA ASP A 277 23.85 -14.82 -88.20
C ASP A 277 23.43 -15.88 -89.22
N PHE A 278 22.13 -15.96 -89.50
CA PHE A 278 21.56 -16.91 -90.45
C PHE A 278 20.70 -16.20 -91.50
N PHE A 279 21.28 -15.25 -92.22
CA PHE A 279 20.89 -14.89 -93.59
C PHE A 279 22.17 -14.46 -94.33
N SER A 280 22.79 -15.37 -95.08
CA SER A 280 22.50 -15.69 -96.48
C SER A 280 23.18 -14.73 -97.46
N SER A 281 24.16 -15.30 -98.16
CA SER A 281 24.69 -14.95 -99.46
C SER A 281 23.68 -14.42 -100.48
N GLY A 282 24.13 -13.53 -101.36
CA GLY A 282 23.53 -13.27 -102.67
C GLY A 282 24.05 -11.99 -103.29
N ASN A 283 24.68 -12.13 -104.47
CA ASN A 283 25.11 -11.12 -105.46
C ASN A 283 24.50 -9.71 -105.35
#